data_AF-A0A9D3MMG6-F1
#
_entry.id   AF-A0A9D3MMG6-F1
#
_cell.length_a   1.000
_cell.length_b   1.000
_cell.length_c   1.000
_cell.angle_alpha   90.00
_cell.angle_beta   90.00
_cell.angle_gamma   90.00
#
_symmetry.space_group_name_H-M   'P 1'
#
loop_
_entity.id
_entity.type
_entity.pdbx_description
1 polymer ?
#
loop_
_entity_poly.entity_id
_entity_poly.type
_entity_poly.pdbx_seq_one_letter_code
_entity_poly.pdbx_strand_id
1 'polypeptide(L)'
;MLSSVLPLVLEALGNPDLSVSSVSTLKKICRECKYDLPPYATNIVAVSQEVLIKQIHKTSQCMWLMQALGFLLSALPVEDILRNLHSLITPYIQQLEKLADETPNPSNKLAIIHILGLLSNLFTTLDITKQEDESGEGTPPVKTTLPQLGPNPVVVVLQQVFALIQTVLSKWLNDSQVVEAVCAIFEKSVKTLLHDFAPMVSQLSEMLGQMYSTIPQASALDLTRQMVHIFASETDHFPPIKALFELVTSVTLSIFQQGPRDHPDIVDSFMQLQAQALKRKPDLFLSENLDVKAVFHCGVLSLKFPEGPTVKSTCLFFTELLPHCGDVPRVGQVVQEDGKLLLQAVLEAIGGQSSRSLMDQFAEVLFSLNKHCFALLTVWLKEVLQPPGFPSSRVSAEQKDTFSQQILRERVNKRRVKEIVKEFTLLCRGLHGTEYAAEY
;
A
#
# COMPACT_ATOMS: atom_id res chain seq x y z
N MET A 1 13.06 38.17 -1.93
CA MET A 1 11.62 37.81 -1.93
C MET A 1 11.25 36.99 -0.69
N LEU A 2 11.99 35.93 -0.34
CA LEU A 2 11.74 35.17 0.91
C LEU A 2 11.81 36.05 2.16
N SER A 3 12.82 36.92 2.27
CA SER A 3 12.99 37.85 3.39
C SER A 3 11.82 38.82 3.62
N SER A 4 11.04 39.13 2.58
CA SER A 4 9.88 40.03 2.69
C SER A 4 8.56 39.30 2.92
N VAL A 5 8.44 38.06 2.45
CA VAL A 5 7.18 37.28 2.53
C VAL A 5 7.14 36.42 3.80
N LEU A 6 8.27 35.82 4.18
CA LEU A 6 8.30 34.87 5.30
C LEU A 6 7.85 35.48 6.64
N PRO A 7 8.26 36.72 7.03
CA PRO A 7 7.78 37.32 8.28
C PRO A 7 6.25 37.46 8.33
N LEU A 8 5.63 37.86 7.22
CA LEU A 8 4.16 38.00 7.12
C LEU A 8 3.46 36.65 7.29
N VAL A 9 4.01 35.59 6.72
CA VAL A 9 3.46 34.23 6.85
C VAL A 9 3.61 33.71 8.28
N LEU A 10 4.76 33.96 8.93
CA LEU A 10 5.01 33.55 10.30
C LEU A 10 4.14 34.32 11.31
N GLU A 11 3.91 35.61 11.09
CA GLU A 11 2.97 36.40 11.89
C GLU A 11 1.53 35.88 11.75
N ALA A 12 1.09 35.62 10.52
CA ALA A 12 -0.23 35.05 10.24
C ALA A 12 -0.41 33.63 10.82
N LEU A 13 0.68 32.91 11.11
CA LEU A 13 0.64 31.58 11.74
C LEU A 13 0.10 31.65 13.17
N GLY A 14 0.28 32.77 13.87
CA GLY A 14 -0.27 33.01 15.20
C GLY A 14 -1.77 33.29 15.22
N ASN A 15 -2.42 33.46 14.06
CA ASN A 15 -3.84 33.79 13.98
C ASN A 15 -4.68 32.56 13.61
N PRO A 16 -5.61 32.10 14.48
CA PRO A 16 -6.46 30.93 14.20
C PRO A 16 -7.37 31.12 12.99
N ASP A 17 -7.82 32.34 12.69
CA ASP A 17 -8.71 32.64 11.56
C ASP A 17 -7.98 32.49 10.21
N LEU A 18 -6.66 32.59 10.22
CA LEU A 18 -5.81 32.46 9.03
C LEU A 18 -5.13 31.08 8.95
N SER A 19 -5.47 30.13 9.84
CA SER A 19 -4.76 28.86 9.98
C SER A 19 -4.59 28.08 8.67
N VAL A 20 -5.66 27.96 7.87
CA VAL A 20 -5.61 27.19 6.61
C VAL A 20 -4.67 27.86 5.60
N SER A 21 -4.78 29.18 5.43
CA SER A 21 -4.02 29.93 4.43
C SER A 21 -2.55 30.09 4.85
N SER A 22 -2.27 30.39 6.11
CA SER A 22 -0.90 30.56 6.62
C SER A 22 -0.12 29.25 6.57
N VAL A 23 -0.67 28.15 7.10
CA VAL A 23 0.00 26.84 7.12
C VAL A 23 0.20 26.28 5.71
N SER A 24 -0.80 26.37 4.83
CA SER A 24 -0.66 25.86 3.46
C SER A 24 0.38 26.66 2.66
N THR A 25 0.48 27.98 2.90
CA THR A 25 1.49 28.85 2.30
C THR A 25 2.88 28.50 2.83
N LEU A 26 3.02 28.35 4.15
CA LEU A 26 4.29 27.95 4.78
C LEU A 26 4.76 26.60 4.23
N LYS A 27 3.87 25.60 4.13
CA LYS A 27 4.19 24.30 3.55
C LYS A 27 4.69 24.41 2.10
N LYS A 28 4.06 25.26 1.28
CA LYS A 28 4.51 25.49 -0.11
C LYS A 28 5.89 26.14 -0.14
N ILE A 29 6.11 27.18 0.67
CA ILE A 29 7.42 27.85 0.77
C ILE A 29 8.50 26.85 1.20
N CYS A 30 8.24 26.06 2.25
CA CYS A 30 9.18 25.04 2.71
C CYS A 30 9.47 23.99 1.65
N ARG A 31 8.48 23.58 0.85
CA ARG A 31 8.69 22.59 -0.22
C ARG A 31 9.51 23.12 -1.39
N GLU A 32 9.17 24.32 -1.89
CA GLU A 32 9.76 24.87 -3.12
C GLU A 32 11.11 25.57 -2.86
N CYS A 33 11.32 26.10 -1.65
CA CYS A 33 12.50 26.92 -1.33
C CYS A 33 13.42 26.28 -0.27
N LYS A 34 13.31 24.96 -0.02
CA LYS A 34 14.01 24.27 1.09
C LYS A 34 15.51 24.62 1.21
N TYR A 35 16.23 24.77 0.09
CA TYR A 35 17.67 25.06 0.07
C TYR A 35 18.03 26.52 0.40
N ASP A 36 17.09 27.46 0.25
CA ASP A 36 17.28 28.88 0.57
C ASP A 36 16.78 29.24 1.98
N LEU A 37 16.11 28.30 2.64
CA LEU A 37 15.54 28.45 3.97
C LEU A 37 16.46 28.18 5.17
N PRO A 38 17.66 27.55 5.07
CA PRO A 38 18.51 27.32 6.24
C PRO A 38 18.77 28.56 7.11
N PRO A 39 19.00 29.78 6.55
CA PRO A 39 19.19 30.99 7.36
C PRO A 39 17.97 31.36 8.23
N TYR A 40 16.78 30.90 7.87
CA TYR A 40 15.51 31.19 8.56
C TYR A 40 15.01 30.01 9.40
N ALA A 41 15.68 28.86 9.34
CA ALA A 41 15.18 27.61 9.89
C ALA A 41 14.88 27.70 11.40
N THR A 42 15.80 28.26 12.18
CA THR A 42 15.62 28.45 13.64
C THR A 42 14.36 29.26 13.95
N ASN A 43 14.10 30.33 13.20
CA ASN A 43 12.93 31.18 13.42
C ASN A 43 11.63 30.45 13.03
N ILE A 44 11.63 29.76 11.88
CA ILE A 44 10.46 28.99 11.43
C ILE A 44 10.12 27.88 12.44
N VAL A 45 11.13 27.14 12.91
CA VAL A 45 10.95 26.07 13.92
C VAL A 45 10.40 26.65 15.21
N ALA A 46 10.97 27.75 15.72
CA ALA A 46 10.53 28.38 16.98
C ALA A 46 9.07 28.84 16.92
N VAL A 47 8.68 29.59 15.87
CA VAL A 47 7.29 30.06 15.71
C VAL A 47 6.34 28.86 15.55
N SER A 48 6.72 27.85 14.78
CA SER A 48 5.90 26.66 14.58
C SER A 48 5.69 25.89 15.88
N GLN A 49 6.74 25.72 16.70
CA GLN A 49 6.65 25.09 18.02
C GLN A 49 5.72 25.87 18.95
N GLU A 50 5.85 27.20 19.00
CA GLU A 50 5.01 28.06 19.83
C GLU A 50 3.52 27.93 19.47
N VAL A 51 3.21 27.99 18.18
CA VAL A 51 1.84 27.86 17.64
C VAL A 51 1.25 26.47 17.95
N LEU A 52 2.07 25.42 17.85
CA LEU A 52 1.69 24.05 18.18
C LEU A 52 1.42 23.86 19.68
N ILE A 53 2.27 24.40 20.56
CA ILE A 53 2.11 24.34 22.02
C ILE A 53 0.84 25.09 22.44
N LYS A 54 0.58 26.25 21.82
CA LYS A 54 -0.63 27.07 22.07
C LYS A 54 -1.91 26.47 21.47
N GLN A 55 -1.82 25.36 20.74
CA GLN A 55 -2.95 24.69 20.08
C GLN A 55 -3.80 25.64 19.21
N ILE A 56 -3.14 26.56 18.50
CA ILE A 56 -3.82 27.57 17.65
C ILE A 56 -4.52 26.91 16.45
N HIS A 57 -4.00 25.78 15.98
CA HIS A 57 -4.44 25.12 14.77
C HIS A 57 -5.18 23.81 15.06
N LYS A 58 -6.11 23.46 14.16
CA LYS A 58 -6.79 22.16 14.21
C LYS A 58 -5.84 21.05 13.72
N THR A 59 -6.16 19.80 14.07
CA THR A 59 -5.37 18.61 13.75
C THR A 59 -4.86 18.57 12.31
N SER A 60 -5.71 18.80 11.31
CA SER A 60 -5.31 18.77 9.89
C SER A 60 -4.21 19.79 9.55
N GLN A 61 -4.32 21.00 10.08
CA GLN A 61 -3.32 22.05 9.89
C GLN A 61 -2.04 21.75 10.67
N CYS A 62 -2.12 21.15 11.86
CA CYS A 62 -0.92 20.66 12.55
C CYS A 62 -0.17 19.61 11.70
N MET A 63 -0.88 18.69 11.04
CA MET A 63 -0.25 17.72 10.12
C MET A 63 0.47 18.42 8.96
N TRP A 64 -0.15 19.45 8.36
CA TRP A 64 0.49 20.22 7.30
C TRP A 64 1.69 21.02 7.78
N LEU A 65 1.65 21.51 9.02
CA LEU A 65 2.77 22.21 9.63
C LEU A 65 3.94 21.25 9.88
N MET A 66 3.70 20.03 10.36
CA MET A 66 4.74 19.00 10.49
C MET A 66 5.36 18.64 9.14
N GLN A 67 4.57 18.60 8.06
CA GLN A 67 5.08 18.41 6.70
C GLN A 67 5.93 19.60 6.23
N ALA A 68 5.54 20.83 6.57
CA ALA A 68 6.34 22.02 6.26
C ALA A 68 7.70 21.98 6.97
N LEU A 69 7.70 21.55 8.24
CA LEU A 69 8.92 21.38 9.02
C LEU A 69 9.79 20.25 8.48
N GLY A 70 9.23 19.13 8.04
CA GLY A 70 10.03 18.06 7.42
C GLY A 70 10.75 18.51 6.15
N PHE A 71 10.09 19.27 5.27
CA PHE A 71 10.75 19.87 4.11
C PHE A 71 11.86 20.86 4.50
N LEU A 72 11.61 21.72 5.48
CA LEU A 72 12.60 22.68 5.98
C LEU A 72 13.85 21.96 6.52
N LEU A 73 13.63 20.96 7.39
CA LEU A 73 14.71 20.23 8.04
C LEU A 73 15.50 19.38 7.05
N SER A 74 14.88 18.88 5.97
CA SER A 74 15.57 18.06 4.96
C SER A 74 16.75 18.76 4.25
N ALA A 75 16.81 20.09 4.29
CA ALA A 75 17.88 20.89 3.69
C ALA A 75 18.95 21.36 4.67
N LEU A 76 18.87 20.97 5.95
CA LEU A 76 19.85 21.35 6.98
C LEU A 76 21.00 20.32 7.07
N PRO A 77 22.15 20.70 7.66
CA PRO A 77 23.17 19.74 8.07
C PRO A 77 22.64 18.72 9.10
N VAL A 78 23.15 17.48 9.06
CA VAL A 78 22.67 16.36 9.90
C VAL A 78 22.63 16.71 11.40
N GLU A 79 23.64 17.41 11.91
CA GLU A 79 23.71 17.84 13.32
C GLU A 79 22.56 18.79 13.69
N ASP A 80 22.23 19.71 12.78
CA ASP A 80 21.12 20.65 12.96
C ASP A 80 19.77 19.96 12.84
N ILE A 81 19.64 18.96 11.95
CA ILE A 81 18.43 18.13 11.86
C ILE A 81 18.18 17.45 13.19
N LEU A 82 19.17 16.73 13.73
CA LEU A 82 19.03 16.00 15.00
C LEU A 82 18.65 16.94 16.16
N ARG A 83 19.30 18.10 16.26
CA ARG A 83 19.01 19.10 17.30
C ARG A 83 17.58 19.63 17.21
N ASN A 84 17.16 20.07 16.02
CA ASN A 84 15.81 20.62 15.82
C ASN A 84 14.73 19.56 15.99
N LEU A 85 15.00 18.34 15.51
CA LEU A 85 14.08 17.23 15.60
C LEU A 85 13.89 16.79 17.06
N HIS A 86 14.97 16.69 17.84
CA HIS A 86 14.87 16.42 19.28
C HIS A 86 14.06 17.51 19.99
N SER A 87 14.33 18.79 19.72
CA SER A 87 13.57 19.91 20.28
C SER A 87 12.08 19.85 19.92
N LEU A 88 11.75 19.50 18.68
CA LEU A 88 10.37 19.45 18.18
C LEU A 88 9.58 18.27 18.73
N ILE A 89 10.22 17.10 18.85
CA ILE A 89 9.53 15.84 19.14
C ILE A 89 9.50 15.49 20.63
N THR A 90 10.53 15.86 21.41
CA THR A 90 10.61 15.55 22.85
C THR A 90 9.34 15.87 23.66
N PRO A 91 8.68 17.04 23.54
CA PRO A 91 7.46 17.31 24.31
C PRO A 91 6.33 16.33 23.96
N TYR A 92 6.25 15.88 22.71
CA TYR A 92 5.25 14.91 22.27
C TYR A 92 5.60 13.48 22.68
N ILE A 93 6.88 13.11 22.72
CA ILE A 93 7.32 11.82 23.28
C ILE A 93 6.94 11.75 24.75
N GLN A 94 7.27 12.77 25.54
CA GLN A 94 6.94 12.82 26.98
C GLN A 94 5.42 12.78 27.22
N GLN A 95 4.65 13.47 26.38
CA GLN A 95 3.20 13.40 26.44
C GLN A 95 2.69 11.99 26.09
N LEU A 96 3.27 11.35 25.06
CA LEU A 96 2.90 9.99 24.66
C LEU A 96 3.27 8.96 25.72
N GLU A 97 4.41 9.09 26.40
CA GLU A 97 4.81 8.26 27.55
C GLU A 97 3.75 8.34 28.65
N LYS A 98 3.36 9.55 29.05
CA LYS A 98 2.31 9.75 30.05
C LYS A 98 0.98 9.11 29.63
N LEU A 99 0.56 9.33 28.37
CA LEU A 99 -0.68 8.75 27.84
C LEU A 99 -0.61 7.22 27.72
N ALA A 100 0.57 6.68 27.46
CA ALA A 100 0.83 5.25 27.38
C ALA A 100 0.75 4.59 28.76
N ASP A 101 1.09 5.28 29.85
CA ASP A 101 0.97 4.78 31.22
C ASP A 101 -0.46 4.78 31.75
N GLU A 102 -1.29 5.72 31.30
CA GLU A 102 -2.69 5.83 31.70
C GLU A 102 -3.56 4.66 31.21
N THR A 103 -4.74 4.50 31.82
CA THR A 103 -5.73 3.50 31.39
C THR A 103 -6.42 3.93 30.10
N PRO A 104 -6.65 3.02 29.13
CA PRO A 104 -7.28 3.35 27.86
C PRO A 104 -8.64 4.05 28.02
N ASN A 105 -8.77 5.23 27.42
CA ASN A 105 -10.04 5.98 27.39
C ASN A 105 -10.16 6.81 26.09
N PRO A 106 -11.38 7.24 25.69
CA PRO A 106 -11.59 7.92 24.41
C PRO A 106 -10.78 9.21 24.23
N SER A 107 -10.54 9.97 25.29
CA SER A 107 -9.74 11.19 25.23
C SER A 107 -8.26 10.88 24.98
N ASN A 108 -7.72 9.87 25.68
CA ASN A 108 -6.35 9.40 25.49
C ASN A 108 -6.15 8.85 24.08
N LYS A 109 -7.13 8.11 23.55
CA LYS A 109 -7.13 7.64 22.16
C LYS A 109 -6.90 8.79 21.18
N LEU A 110 -7.69 9.86 21.26
CA LEU A 110 -7.58 10.99 20.35
C LEU A 110 -6.23 11.70 20.47
N ALA A 111 -5.71 11.85 21.70
CA ALA A 111 -4.40 12.45 21.94
C ALA A 111 -3.25 11.59 21.39
N ILE A 112 -3.30 10.27 21.59
CA ILE A 112 -2.33 9.30 21.04
C ILE A 112 -2.34 9.36 19.51
N ILE A 113 -3.51 9.23 18.88
CA ILE A 113 -3.64 9.31 17.42
C ILE A 113 -3.12 10.64 16.88
N HIS A 114 -3.41 11.75 17.57
CA HIS A 114 -2.89 13.06 17.19
C HIS A 114 -1.36 13.08 17.19
N ILE A 115 -0.71 12.65 18.29
CA ILE A 115 0.75 12.63 18.40
C ILE A 115 1.38 11.71 17.35
N LEU A 116 0.87 10.49 17.18
CA LEU A 116 1.35 9.56 16.17
C LEU A 116 1.20 10.14 14.76
N GLY A 117 0.09 10.85 14.51
CA GLY A 117 -0.14 11.60 13.27
C GLY A 117 0.90 12.69 13.02
N LEU A 118 1.27 13.47 14.04
CA LEU A 118 2.31 14.51 13.91
C LEU A 118 3.64 13.90 13.50
N LEU A 119 4.06 12.81 14.15
CA LEU A 119 5.29 12.09 13.84
C LEU A 119 5.28 11.52 12.42
N SER A 120 4.21 10.82 12.04
CA SER A 120 4.04 10.27 10.69
C SER A 120 4.14 11.35 9.60
N ASN A 121 3.51 12.51 9.83
CA ASN A 121 3.50 13.62 8.86
C ASN A 121 4.85 14.33 8.76
N LEU A 122 5.60 14.43 9.86
CA LEU A 122 6.98 14.90 9.83
C LEU A 122 7.85 13.98 8.97
N PHE A 123 7.85 12.67 9.27
CA PHE A 123 8.66 11.68 8.58
C PHE A 123 8.25 11.47 7.11
N THR A 124 7.03 11.84 6.72
CA THR A 124 6.60 11.81 5.31
C THR A 124 7.41 12.76 4.42
N THR A 125 7.99 13.82 4.98
CA THR A 125 8.62 14.91 4.20
C THR A 125 10.08 15.16 4.54
N LEU A 126 10.57 14.56 5.63
CA LEU A 126 11.96 14.64 6.05
C LEU A 126 12.80 13.59 5.30
N ASP A 127 13.16 13.91 4.07
CA ASP A 127 13.98 13.07 3.19
C ASP A 127 15.37 13.70 3.00
N ILE A 128 16.40 13.09 3.60
CA ILE A 128 17.78 13.60 3.59
C ILE A 128 18.56 13.05 2.39
N THR A 129 18.08 11.97 1.74
CA THR A 129 18.79 11.31 0.64
C THR A 129 18.97 12.20 -0.59
N LYS A 130 18.04 13.14 -0.81
CA LYS A 130 18.08 14.08 -1.95
C LYS A 130 19.16 15.15 -1.86
N GLN A 131 19.88 15.29 -0.75
CA GLN A 131 21.04 16.20 -0.70
C GLN A 131 22.19 15.71 -1.60
N GLU A 132 22.30 14.40 -1.86
CA GLU A 132 23.43 13.83 -2.60
C GLU A 132 23.24 13.87 -4.14
N ASP A 133 22.01 13.73 -4.64
CA ASP A 133 21.76 13.63 -6.10
C ASP A 133 21.92 14.96 -6.87
N GLU A 134 21.70 16.12 -6.25
CA GLU A 134 21.77 17.42 -6.94
C GLU A 134 23.16 18.08 -6.90
N SER A 135 24.14 17.51 -6.19
CA SER A 135 25.50 18.05 -6.12
C SER A 135 26.45 17.50 -7.20
N GLY A 136 25.95 16.66 -8.12
CA GLY A 136 26.74 16.08 -9.22
C GLY A 136 26.12 16.32 -10.60
N GLU A 137 26.41 17.47 -11.22
CA GLU A 137 26.21 17.62 -12.67
C GLU A 137 27.08 16.59 -13.44
N GLY A 138 26.44 15.66 -14.15
CA GLY A 138 26.95 15.23 -15.47
C GLY A 138 27.77 13.93 -15.61
N THR A 139 27.71 12.95 -14.70
CA THR A 139 28.33 11.62 -14.96
C THR A 139 27.43 10.44 -14.58
N PRO A 140 27.44 9.32 -15.36
CA PRO A 140 26.57 8.17 -15.13
C PRO A 140 26.85 7.50 -13.78
N PRO A 141 25.86 6.80 -13.19
CA PRO A 141 25.91 6.37 -11.80
C PRO A 141 26.89 5.20 -11.65
N VAL A 142 28.14 5.51 -11.30
CA VAL A 142 29.01 4.55 -10.66
C VAL A 142 28.53 4.44 -9.21
N LYS A 143 28.06 3.25 -8.84
CA LYS A 143 27.81 2.85 -7.45
C LYS A 143 29.15 2.86 -6.70
N THR A 144 29.62 4.04 -6.36
CA THR A 144 30.73 4.25 -5.42
C THR A 144 30.08 4.62 -4.11
N THR A 145 30.01 3.64 -3.21
CA THR A 145 29.75 3.80 -1.78
C THR A 145 30.72 4.82 -1.20
N LEU A 146 30.33 6.09 -1.21
CA LEU A 146 30.92 7.11 -0.36
C LEU A 146 30.42 6.88 1.08
N PRO A 147 31.26 7.09 2.10
CA PRO A 147 30.95 6.68 3.46
C PRO A 147 29.83 7.55 4.03
N GLN A 148 28.70 6.92 4.37
CA GLN A 148 27.60 7.56 5.11
C GLN A 148 28.17 8.28 6.34
N LEU A 149 28.06 9.62 6.36
CA LEU A 149 28.47 10.45 7.49
C LEU A 149 27.36 10.37 8.57
N GLY A 150 27.30 9.23 9.26
CA GLY A 150 26.40 9.01 10.41
C GLY A 150 25.04 8.37 10.08
N PRO A 151 24.33 7.84 11.11
CA PRO A 151 23.04 7.20 10.94
C PRO A 151 21.97 8.22 10.54
N ASN A 152 21.03 7.82 9.67
CA ASN A 152 19.91 8.66 9.26
C ASN A 152 19.12 9.15 10.50
N PRO A 153 18.94 10.48 10.70
CA PRO A 153 18.25 11.05 11.86
C PRO A 153 16.87 10.47 12.14
N VAL A 154 16.09 10.16 11.09
CA VAL A 154 14.76 9.58 11.26
C VAL A 154 14.86 8.16 11.83
N VAL A 155 15.84 7.37 11.40
CA VAL A 155 16.08 6.02 11.92
C VAL A 155 16.44 6.08 13.40
N VAL A 156 17.33 6.99 13.81
CA VAL A 156 17.72 7.16 15.21
C VAL A 156 16.49 7.46 16.09
N VAL A 157 15.60 8.32 15.60
CA VAL A 157 14.39 8.72 16.35
C VAL A 157 13.39 7.57 16.41
N LEU A 158 13.21 6.86 15.30
CA LEU A 158 12.35 5.66 15.29
C LEU A 158 12.85 4.60 16.25
N GLN A 159 14.17 4.37 16.34
CA GLN A 159 14.77 3.46 17.31
C GLN A 159 14.50 3.89 18.75
N GLN A 160 14.61 5.18 19.05
CA GLN A 160 14.35 5.73 20.39
C GLN A 160 12.87 5.60 20.79
N VAL A 161 11.95 5.84 19.85
CA VAL A 161 10.51 5.84 20.11
C VAL A 161 9.90 4.43 19.99
N PHE A 162 10.64 3.45 19.47
CA PHE A 162 10.13 2.10 19.20
C PHE A 162 9.56 1.41 20.44
N ALA A 163 10.28 1.43 21.56
CA ALA A 163 9.84 0.81 22.81
C ALA A 163 8.54 1.46 23.35
N LEU A 164 8.40 2.78 23.17
CA LEU A 164 7.18 3.50 23.53
C LEU A 164 6.02 3.09 22.62
N ILE A 165 6.25 2.94 21.31
CA ILE A 165 5.23 2.43 20.37
C ILE A 165 4.79 1.03 20.77
N GLN A 166 5.70 0.13 21.15
CA GLN A 166 5.35 -1.20 21.65
C GLN A 166 4.51 -1.13 22.92
N THR A 167 4.82 -0.21 23.83
CA THR A 167 4.03 0.02 25.06
C THR A 167 2.61 0.48 24.72
N VAL A 168 2.46 1.41 23.78
CA VAL A 168 1.14 1.85 23.29
C VAL A 168 0.37 0.68 22.69
N LEU A 169 0.99 -0.11 21.80
CA LEU A 169 0.37 -1.27 21.17
C LEU A 169 -0.08 -2.31 22.19
N SER A 170 0.68 -2.55 23.25
CA SER A 170 0.33 -3.53 24.29
C SER A 170 -1.03 -3.26 24.95
N LYS A 171 -1.46 -1.99 25.02
CA LYS A 171 -2.74 -1.56 25.59
C LYS A 171 -3.82 -1.32 24.54
N TRP A 172 -3.44 -0.95 23.32
CA TRP A 172 -4.33 -0.46 22.27
C TRP A 172 -4.45 -1.38 21.05
N LEU A 173 -3.93 -2.61 21.10
CA LEU A 173 -3.95 -3.54 19.97
C LEU A 173 -5.37 -3.80 19.42
N ASN A 174 -6.37 -3.79 20.29
CA ASN A 174 -7.78 -3.97 19.94
C ASN A 174 -8.41 -2.76 19.23
N ASP A 175 -7.76 -1.59 19.25
CA ASP A 175 -8.28 -0.38 18.63
C ASP A 175 -7.68 -0.17 17.23
N SER A 176 -8.49 -0.39 16.21
CA SER A 176 -8.06 -0.31 14.81
C SER A 176 -7.50 1.06 14.42
N GLN A 177 -8.00 2.16 14.99
CA GLN A 177 -7.53 3.51 14.64
C GLN A 177 -6.14 3.79 15.23
N VAL A 178 -5.86 3.29 16.43
CA VAL A 178 -4.53 3.43 17.04
C VAL A 178 -3.52 2.56 16.30
N VAL A 179 -3.89 1.31 15.98
CA VAL A 179 -3.02 0.41 15.20
C VAL A 179 -2.74 0.97 13.81
N GLU A 180 -3.74 1.51 13.12
CA GLU A 180 -3.57 2.17 11.83
C GLU A 180 -2.64 3.40 11.94
N ALA A 181 -2.77 4.21 12.99
CA ALA A 181 -1.87 5.35 13.22
C ALA A 181 -0.42 4.92 13.47
N VAL A 182 -0.20 3.82 14.19
CA VAL A 182 1.14 3.23 14.37
C VAL A 182 1.70 2.72 13.05
N CYS A 183 0.92 1.92 12.31
CA CYS A 183 1.31 1.45 10.97
C CYS A 183 1.63 2.61 10.03
N ALA A 184 0.88 3.72 10.10
CA ALA A 184 1.09 4.91 9.28
C ALA A 184 2.43 5.61 9.57
N ILE A 185 2.94 5.59 10.81
CA ILE A 185 4.30 6.13 11.10
C ILE A 185 5.32 5.36 10.27
N PHE A 186 5.30 4.04 10.36
CA PHE A 186 6.26 3.19 9.67
C PHE A 186 6.04 3.19 8.16
N GLU A 187 4.80 3.17 7.68
CA GLU A 187 4.49 3.24 6.25
C GLU A 187 5.07 4.50 5.60
N LYS A 188 4.88 5.66 6.23
CA LYS A 188 5.46 6.92 5.75
C LYS A 188 6.97 6.92 5.85
N SER A 189 7.52 6.47 6.98
CA SER A 189 8.98 6.43 7.18
C SER A 189 9.67 5.52 6.18
N VAL A 190 9.12 4.33 5.92
CA VAL A 190 9.61 3.36 4.93
C VAL A 190 9.56 3.96 3.51
N LYS A 191 8.49 4.67 3.16
CA LYS A 191 8.36 5.33 1.84
C LYS A 191 9.33 6.50 1.66
N THR A 192 9.64 7.23 2.72
CA THR A 192 10.58 8.36 2.67
C THR A 192 12.03 7.88 2.64
N LEU A 193 12.38 6.94 3.50
CA LEU A 193 13.77 6.50 3.70
C LEU A 193 14.22 5.41 2.73
N LEU A 194 13.27 4.66 2.15
CA LEU A 194 13.56 3.54 1.25
C LEU A 194 14.60 2.58 1.86
N HIS A 195 15.77 2.45 1.24
CA HIS A 195 16.85 1.54 1.67
C HIS A 195 17.49 1.97 3.00
N ASP A 196 17.46 3.26 3.35
CA ASP A 196 17.98 3.75 4.65
C ASP A 196 17.18 3.24 5.84
N PHE A 197 15.97 2.70 5.61
CA PHE A 197 15.16 2.07 6.65
C PHE A 197 15.67 0.67 7.04
N ALA A 198 16.64 0.10 6.31
CA ALA A 198 17.20 -1.25 6.55
C ALA A 198 17.48 -1.60 8.03
N PRO A 199 18.05 -0.71 8.88
CA PRO A 199 18.33 -1.03 10.28
C PRO A 199 17.08 -1.35 11.12
N MET A 200 15.90 -0.89 10.70
CA MET A 200 14.62 -1.08 11.41
C MET A 200 13.84 -2.31 10.92
N VAL A 201 14.24 -2.92 9.80
CA VAL A 201 13.47 -3.98 9.13
C VAL A 201 13.18 -5.16 10.06
N SER A 202 14.20 -5.65 10.79
CA SER A 202 14.02 -6.81 11.67
C SER A 202 13.04 -6.52 12.81
N GLN A 203 13.19 -5.37 13.48
CA GLN A 203 12.32 -4.98 14.60
C GLN A 203 10.88 -4.76 14.14
N LEU A 204 10.71 -4.10 12.99
CA LEU A 204 9.39 -3.87 12.41
C LEU A 204 8.72 -5.18 12.00
N SER A 205 9.48 -6.11 11.38
CA SER A 205 8.93 -7.40 10.98
C SER A 205 8.44 -8.23 12.16
N GLU A 206 9.19 -8.25 13.25
CA GLU A 206 8.78 -8.95 14.48
C GLU A 206 7.52 -8.33 15.10
N MET A 207 7.48 -7.00 15.24
CA MET A 207 6.32 -6.29 15.78
C MET A 207 5.07 -6.53 14.92
N LEU A 208 5.18 -6.43 13.59
CA LEU A 208 4.05 -6.70 12.70
C LEU A 208 3.57 -8.14 12.77
N GLY A 209 4.48 -9.09 12.90
CA GLY A 209 4.14 -10.50 13.09
C GLY A 209 3.33 -10.72 14.37
N GLN A 210 3.81 -10.20 15.50
CA GLN A 210 3.12 -10.29 16.79
C GLN A 210 1.75 -9.62 16.77
N MET A 211 1.67 -8.41 16.19
CA MET A 211 0.41 -7.67 16.05
C MET A 211 -0.59 -8.48 15.22
N TYR A 212 -0.18 -8.94 14.04
CA TYR A 212 -1.08 -9.62 13.11
C TYR A 212 -1.53 -10.99 13.62
N SER A 213 -0.65 -11.73 14.30
CA SER A 213 -1.01 -13.01 14.95
C SER A 213 -2.01 -12.84 16.09
N THR A 214 -2.05 -11.68 16.74
CA THR A 214 -2.98 -11.42 17.84
C THR A 214 -4.28 -10.83 17.34
N ILE A 215 -4.20 -9.76 16.53
CA ILE A 215 -5.36 -9.03 15.97
C ILE A 215 -5.04 -8.69 14.52
N PRO A 216 -5.53 -9.52 13.58
CA PRO A 216 -5.33 -9.30 12.15
C PRO A 216 -5.98 -8.01 11.67
N GLN A 217 -5.21 -7.15 11.00
CA GLN A 217 -5.69 -5.89 10.43
C GLN A 217 -5.07 -5.63 9.05
N ALA A 218 -5.84 -5.00 8.16
CA ALA A 218 -5.41 -4.63 6.82
C ALA A 218 -4.11 -3.79 6.79
N SER A 219 -3.97 -2.84 7.72
CA SER A 219 -2.82 -1.93 7.82
C SER A 219 -1.47 -2.66 7.96
N ALA A 220 -1.44 -3.80 8.65
CA ALA A 220 -0.22 -4.61 8.79
C ALA A 220 0.16 -5.32 7.48
N LEU A 221 -0.84 -5.79 6.71
CA LEU A 221 -0.61 -6.37 5.39
C LEU A 221 -0.09 -5.31 4.40
N ASP A 222 -0.65 -4.11 4.43
CA ASP A 222 -0.21 -2.99 3.60
C ASP A 222 1.22 -2.55 3.92
N LEU A 223 1.59 -2.51 5.19
CA LEU A 223 2.96 -2.21 5.58
C LEU A 223 3.92 -3.35 5.18
N THR A 224 3.53 -4.60 5.36
CA THR A 224 4.29 -5.76 4.87
C THR A 224 4.50 -5.67 3.35
N ARG A 225 3.45 -5.29 2.60
CA ARG A 225 3.51 -5.09 1.15
C ARG A 225 4.50 -3.99 0.77
N GLN A 226 4.55 -2.90 1.53
CA GLN A 226 5.50 -1.82 1.31
C GLN A 226 6.95 -2.28 1.59
N MET A 227 7.17 -3.07 2.64
CA MET A 227 8.48 -3.66 2.94
C MET A 227 8.94 -4.60 1.81
N VAL A 228 8.04 -5.47 1.31
CA VAL A 228 8.33 -6.33 0.15
C VAL A 228 8.68 -5.49 -1.08
N HIS A 229 7.96 -4.39 -1.32
CA HIS A 229 8.22 -3.54 -2.49
C HIS A 229 9.62 -2.94 -2.52
N ILE A 230 10.11 -2.47 -1.37
CA ILE A 230 11.38 -1.74 -1.25
C ILE A 230 12.56 -2.71 -1.13
N PHE A 231 12.45 -3.72 -0.27
CA PHE A 231 13.57 -4.57 0.11
C PHE A 231 13.68 -5.86 -0.72
N ALA A 232 12.80 -6.10 -1.71
CA ALA A 232 12.81 -7.33 -2.50
C ALA A 232 14.17 -7.65 -3.16
N SER A 233 14.93 -6.63 -3.56
CA SER A 233 16.24 -6.76 -4.18
C SER A 233 17.40 -6.88 -3.18
N GLU A 234 17.17 -6.64 -1.90
CA GLU A 234 18.21 -6.67 -0.86
C GLU A 234 18.28 -8.05 -0.21
N THR A 235 19.36 -8.78 -0.44
CA THR A 235 19.51 -10.15 0.06
C THR A 235 19.68 -10.23 1.57
N ASP A 236 20.35 -9.23 2.17
CA ASP A 236 20.78 -9.28 3.57
C ASP A 236 19.64 -8.87 4.53
N HIS A 237 18.80 -7.94 4.11
CA HIS A 237 17.71 -7.39 4.94
C HIS A 237 16.35 -8.04 4.68
N PHE A 238 16.22 -8.86 3.63
CA PHE A 238 14.95 -9.49 3.29
C PHE A 238 14.53 -10.73 4.12
N PRO A 239 15.42 -11.52 4.76
CA PRO A 239 14.98 -12.72 5.50
C PRO A 239 13.90 -12.48 6.56
N PRO A 240 13.94 -11.39 7.39
CA PRO A 240 12.85 -11.07 8.31
C PRO A 240 11.52 -10.77 7.60
N ILE A 241 11.57 -10.12 6.43
CA ILE A 241 10.38 -9.81 5.62
C ILE A 241 9.79 -11.09 5.02
N LYS A 242 10.63 -12.03 4.58
CA LYS A 242 10.17 -13.35 4.13
C LYS A 242 9.43 -14.08 5.25
N ALA A 243 10.00 -14.13 6.45
CA ALA A 243 9.36 -14.77 7.60
C ALA A 243 8.02 -14.09 7.96
N LEU A 244 7.96 -12.76 7.93
CA LEU A 244 6.73 -12.01 8.11
C LEU A 244 5.69 -12.35 7.03
N PHE A 245 6.09 -12.36 5.75
CA PHE A 245 5.20 -12.70 4.64
C PHE A 245 4.57 -14.09 4.79
N GLU A 246 5.36 -15.09 5.18
CA GLU A 246 4.89 -16.45 5.43
C GLU A 246 3.91 -16.49 6.62
N LEU A 247 4.24 -15.80 7.71
CA LEU A 247 3.39 -15.71 8.90
C LEU A 247 2.05 -15.05 8.59
N VAL A 248 2.05 -13.84 8.00
CA VAL A 248 0.80 -13.14 7.70
C VAL A 248 -0.04 -13.93 6.72
N THR A 249 0.59 -14.59 5.74
CA THR A 249 -0.15 -15.45 4.79
C THR A 249 -0.82 -16.62 5.49
N SER A 250 -0.10 -17.33 6.36
CA SER A 250 -0.67 -18.44 7.13
C SER A 250 -1.85 -17.99 8.00
N VAL A 251 -1.70 -16.87 8.72
CA VAL A 251 -2.75 -16.31 9.56
C VAL A 251 -3.96 -15.86 8.73
N THR A 252 -3.76 -15.15 7.61
CA THR A 252 -4.86 -14.71 6.74
C THR A 252 -5.64 -15.90 6.16
N LEU A 253 -4.95 -16.97 5.76
CA LEU A 253 -5.62 -18.17 5.25
C LEU A 253 -6.46 -18.86 6.33
N SER A 254 -5.99 -18.91 7.58
CA SER A 254 -6.77 -19.45 8.70
C SER A 254 -8.03 -18.62 8.97
N ILE A 255 -7.95 -17.28 8.91
CA ILE A 255 -9.11 -16.39 9.07
C ILE A 255 -10.10 -16.63 7.93
N PHE A 256 -9.60 -16.70 6.70
CA PHE A 256 -10.41 -16.91 5.52
C PHE A 256 -11.18 -18.24 5.58
N GLN A 257 -10.63 -19.29 6.18
CA GLN A 257 -11.33 -20.56 6.37
C GLN A 257 -12.50 -20.47 7.37
N GLN A 258 -12.41 -19.59 8.36
CA GLN A 258 -13.47 -19.40 9.37
C GLN A 258 -14.63 -18.58 8.82
N GLY A 259 -14.32 -17.54 8.03
CA GLY A 259 -15.30 -16.62 7.49
C GLY A 259 -14.73 -15.87 6.29
N PRO A 260 -14.82 -16.40 5.05
CA PRO A 260 -14.21 -15.79 3.88
C PRO A 260 -14.62 -14.34 3.68
N ARG A 261 -15.88 -14.02 3.96
CA ARG A 261 -16.51 -12.71 3.70
C ARG A 261 -16.59 -11.80 4.91
N ASP A 262 -16.10 -12.23 6.07
CA ASP A 262 -16.24 -11.45 7.31
C ASP A 262 -15.26 -10.25 7.34
N HIS A 263 -14.17 -10.34 6.57
CA HIS A 263 -13.09 -9.36 6.53
C HIS A 263 -12.66 -8.98 5.10
N PRO A 264 -13.53 -8.34 4.30
CA PRO A 264 -13.24 -8.03 2.89
C PRO A 264 -12.08 -7.05 2.69
N ASP A 265 -11.81 -6.20 3.69
CA ASP A 265 -10.68 -5.27 3.76
C ASP A 265 -9.33 -5.98 3.94
N ILE A 266 -9.30 -7.01 4.79
CA ILE A 266 -8.13 -7.89 4.95
C ILE A 266 -7.87 -8.66 3.66
N VAL A 267 -8.92 -9.21 3.04
CA VAL A 267 -8.79 -9.95 1.76
C VAL A 267 -8.29 -9.04 0.65
N ASP A 268 -8.78 -7.81 0.55
CA ASP A 268 -8.28 -6.82 -0.42
C ASP A 268 -6.77 -6.60 -0.25
N SER A 269 -6.35 -6.23 0.97
CA SER A 269 -4.94 -5.96 1.31
C SER A 269 -4.05 -7.20 1.11
N PHE A 270 -4.58 -8.39 1.42
CA PHE A 270 -3.90 -9.66 1.23
C PHE A 270 -3.65 -9.96 -0.25
N MET A 271 -4.66 -9.77 -1.11
CA MET A 271 -4.50 -9.96 -2.56
C MET A 271 -3.49 -8.97 -3.15
N GLN A 272 -3.46 -7.73 -2.66
CA GLN A 272 -2.43 -6.75 -3.05
C GLN A 272 -1.03 -7.17 -2.59
N LEU A 273 -0.89 -7.74 -1.38
CA LEU A 273 0.39 -8.27 -0.89
C LEU A 273 0.89 -9.43 -1.76
N GLN A 274 0.02 -10.39 -2.08
CA GLN A 274 0.38 -11.52 -2.94
C GLN A 274 0.77 -11.06 -4.35
N ALA A 275 0.02 -10.14 -4.94
CA ALA A 275 0.37 -9.53 -6.24
C ALA A 275 1.73 -8.82 -6.19
N GLN A 276 2.01 -8.08 -5.10
CA GLN A 276 3.27 -7.37 -4.93
C GLN A 276 4.46 -8.33 -4.77
N ALA A 277 4.27 -9.45 -4.07
CA ALA A 277 5.25 -10.51 -3.92
C ALA A 277 5.61 -11.13 -5.28
N LEU A 278 4.61 -11.53 -6.07
CA LEU A 278 4.83 -12.06 -7.43
C LEU A 278 5.58 -11.06 -8.30
N LYS A 279 5.18 -9.79 -8.28
CA LYS A 279 5.78 -8.75 -9.12
C LYS A 279 7.24 -8.44 -8.79
N ARG A 280 7.64 -8.51 -7.52
CA ARG A 280 8.96 -8.05 -7.06
C ARG A 280 9.91 -9.18 -6.68
N LYS A 281 9.38 -10.28 -6.14
CA LYS A 281 10.16 -11.43 -5.68
C LYS A 281 9.34 -12.73 -5.83
N PRO A 282 9.18 -13.25 -7.06
CA PRO A 282 8.47 -14.50 -7.33
C PRO A 282 8.98 -15.68 -6.50
N ASP A 283 10.27 -15.66 -6.11
CA ASP A 283 10.92 -16.68 -5.27
C ASP A 283 10.21 -16.92 -3.92
N LEU A 284 9.42 -15.95 -3.43
CA LEU A 284 8.56 -16.16 -2.26
C LEU A 284 7.58 -17.33 -2.45
N PHE A 285 7.12 -17.56 -3.68
CA PHE A 285 6.22 -18.66 -4.03
C PHE A 285 6.92 -20.02 -4.17
N LEU A 286 8.26 -20.05 -4.08
CA LEU A 286 9.03 -21.29 -3.97
C LEU A 286 9.14 -21.78 -2.53
N SER A 287 8.79 -20.95 -1.53
CA SER A 287 8.93 -21.34 -0.12
C SER A 287 8.02 -22.50 0.25
N GLU A 288 8.57 -23.53 0.89
CA GLU A 288 7.82 -24.72 1.34
C GLU A 288 6.74 -24.36 2.37
N ASN A 289 6.96 -23.31 3.15
CA ASN A 289 6.01 -22.82 4.17
C ASN A 289 4.78 -22.12 3.57
N LEU A 290 4.79 -21.81 2.27
CA LEU A 290 3.67 -21.19 1.58
C LEU A 290 2.75 -22.25 0.97
N ASP A 291 1.48 -22.24 1.34
CA ASP A 291 0.45 -23.02 0.67
C ASP A 291 -0.11 -22.27 -0.56
N VAL A 292 0.58 -22.42 -1.69
CA VAL A 292 0.20 -21.80 -2.97
C VAL A 292 -1.21 -22.19 -3.41
N LYS A 293 -1.65 -23.41 -3.10
CA LYS A 293 -2.97 -23.92 -3.49
C LYS A 293 -4.07 -23.22 -2.69
N ALA A 294 -3.89 -23.10 -1.38
CA ALA A 294 -4.81 -22.34 -0.53
C ALA A 294 -4.89 -20.85 -0.92
N VAL A 295 -3.75 -20.22 -1.26
CA VAL A 295 -3.74 -18.83 -1.77
C VAL A 295 -4.52 -18.72 -3.08
N PHE A 296 -4.34 -19.66 -4.01
CA PHE A 296 -5.08 -19.68 -5.28
C PHE A 296 -6.58 -19.85 -5.05
N HIS A 297 -7.01 -20.79 -4.20
CA HIS A 297 -8.44 -21.00 -3.87
C HIS A 297 -9.05 -19.80 -3.16
N CYS A 298 -8.30 -19.16 -2.25
CA CYS A 298 -8.70 -17.89 -1.64
C CYS A 298 -8.97 -16.85 -2.72
N GLY A 299 -8.06 -16.68 -3.69
CA GLY A 299 -8.26 -15.78 -4.84
C GLY A 299 -9.51 -16.11 -5.65
N VAL A 300 -9.75 -17.38 -6.00
CA VAL A 300 -10.92 -17.78 -6.81
C VAL A 300 -12.23 -17.45 -6.09
N LEU A 301 -12.29 -17.66 -4.78
CA LEU A 301 -13.46 -17.32 -3.97
C LEU A 301 -13.65 -15.80 -3.85
N SER A 302 -12.56 -15.04 -3.71
CA SER A 302 -12.56 -13.58 -3.60
C SER A 302 -13.05 -12.86 -4.85
N LEU A 303 -12.98 -13.49 -6.03
CA LEU A 303 -13.59 -12.95 -7.26
C LEU A 303 -15.13 -12.83 -7.17
N LYS A 304 -15.76 -13.60 -6.27
CA LYS A 304 -17.21 -13.63 -6.07
C LYS A 304 -17.68 -12.71 -4.94
N PHE A 305 -16.81 -11.82 -4.44
CA PHE A 305 -17.17 -10.89 -3.38
C PHE A 305 -18.00 -9.74 -3.93
N PRO A 306 -18.93 -9.17 -3.13
CA PRO A 306 -19.70 -8.01 -3.54
C PRO A 306 -18.86 -6.73 -3.61
N GLU A 307 -17.76 -6.64 -2.86
CA GLU A 307 -16.89 -5.48 -2.78
C GLU A 307 -16.02 -5.32 -4.04
N GLY A 308 -16.29 -4.26 -4.80
CA GLY A 308 -15.50 -3.93 -6.01
C GLY A 308 -13.98 -3.81 -5.79
N PRO A 309 -13.50 -3.16 -4.70
CA PRO A 309 -12.07 -3.08 -4.39
C PRO A 309 -11.42 -4.46 -4.22
N THR A 310 -12.02 -5.34 -3.42
CA THR A 310 -11.53 -6.71 -3.18
C THR A 310 -11.43 -7.52 -4.46
N VAL A 311 -12.46 -7.47 -5.32
CA VAL A 311 -12.46 -8.15 -6.62
C VAL A 311 -11.37 -7.58 -7.53
N LYS A 312 -11.18 -6.25 -7.56
CA LYS A 312 -10.14 -5.60 -8.37
C LYS A 312 -8.73 -6.06 -7.95
N SER A 313 -8.44 -6.11 -6.66
CA SER A 313 -7.16 -6.58 -6.14
C SER A 313 -6.95 -8.07 -6.39
N THR A 314 -8.02 -8.86 -6.34
CA THR A 314 -7.99 -10.29 -6.69
C THR A 314 -7.68 -10.51 -8.18
N CYS A 315 -8.28 -9.72 -9.07
CA CYS A 315 -7.93 -9.75 -10.50
C CYS A 315 -6.46 -9.33 -10.75
N LEU A 316 -5.95 -8.35 -9.99
CA LEU A 316 -4.54 -7.97 -10.05
C LEU A 316 -3.63 -9.12 -9.61
N PHE A 317 -3.96 -9.83 -8.53
CA PHE A 317 -3.24 -11.02 -8.10
C PHE A 317 -3.13 -12.06 -9.22
N PHE A 318 -4.24 -12.44 -9.87
CA PHE A 318 -4.17 -13.41 -10.97
C PHE A 318 -3.42 -12.89 -12.19
N THR A 319 -3.50 -11.59 -12.46
CA THR A 319 -2.75 -10.94 -13.56
C THR A 319 -1.25 -10.99 -13.33
N GLU A 320 -0.79 -10.89 -12.07
CA GLU A 320 0.62 -11.02 -11.71
C GLU A 320 1.01 -12.51 -11.51
N LEU A 321 0.09 -13.42 -11.17
CA LEU A 321 0.37 -14.85 -10.94
C LEU A 321 0.60 -15.63 -12.25
N LEU A 322 -0.29 -15.44 -13.24
CA LEU A 322 -0.29 -16.23 -14.48
C LEU A 322 0.97 -16.11 -15.34
N PRO A 323 1.68 -14.95 -15.37
CA PRO A 323 3.00 -14.87 -15.98
C PRO A 323 4.01 -15.86 -15.40
N HIS A 324 3.81 -16.30 -14.15
CA HIS A 324 4.75 -17.15 -13.43
C HIS A 324 4.48 -18.66 -13.52
N CYS A 325 3.60 -19.09 -14.43
CA CYS A 325 3.32 -20.52 -14.62
C CYS A 325 4.52 -21.33 -15.13
N GLY A 326 5.48 -20.68 -15.81
CA GLY A 326 6.62 -21.34 -16.45
C GLY A 326 7.92 -21.30 -15.65
N ASP A 327 8.08 -20.31 -14.77
CA ASP A 327 9.29 -20.06 -13.96
C ASP A 327 9.13 -20.49 -12.50
N VAL A 328 7.89 -20.55 -11.97
CA VAL A 328 7.60 -21.02 -10.60
C VAL A 328 6.80 -22.34 -10.65
N PRO A 329 7.44 -23.51 -10.46
CA PRO A 329 6.80 -24.82 -10.66
C PRO A 329 5.52 -25.03 -9.86
N ARG A 330 5.47 -24.57 -8.60
CA ARG A 330 4.29 -24.70 -7.74
C ARG A 330 3.11 -23.88 -8.25
N VAL A 331 3.36 -22.71 -8.84
CA VAL A 331 2.33 -21.88 -9.49
C VAL A 331 1.83 -22.58 -10.74
N GLY A 332 2.74 -23.07 -11.59
CA GLY A 332 2.39 -23.83 -12.79
C GLY A 332 1.53 -25.06 -12.48
N GLN A 333 1.88 -25.82 -11.44
CA GLN A 333 1.11 -26.99 -11.00
C GLN A 333 -0.31 -26.62 -10.57
N VAL A 334 -0.46 -25.62 -9.68
CA VAL A 334 -1.78 -25.20 -9.19
C VAL A 334 -2.64 -24.66 -10.33
N VAL A 335 -2.08 -23.89 -11.26
CA VAL A 335 -2.82 -23.40 -12.43
C VAL A 335 -3.22 -24.56 -13.35
N GLN A 336 -2.38 -25.57 -13.53
CA GLN A 336 -2.73 -26.74 -14.34
C GLN A 336 -3.85 -27.58 -13.71
N GLU A 337 -3.84 -27.77 -12.39
CA GLU A 337 -4.84 -28.54 -11.64
C GLU A 337 -6.18 -27.78 -11.51
N ASP A 338 -6.11 -26.52 -11.06
CA ASP A 338 -7.28 -25.76 -10.58
C ASP A 338 -7.60 -24.53 -11.45
N GLY A 339 -6.83 -24.24 -12.50
CA GLY A 339 -7.03 -23.08 -13.38
C GLY A 339 -8.38 -23.02 -14.08
N LYS A 340 -9.04 -24.17 -14.26
CA LYS A 340 -10.43 -24.23 -14.76
C LYS A 340 -11.42 -23.55 -13.82
N LEU A 341 -11.20 -23.64 -12.49
CA LEU A 341 -12.04 -22.96 -11.49
C LEU A 341 -11.94 -21.44 -11.60
N LEU A 342 -10.72 -20.93 -11.86
CA LEU A 342 -10.50 -19.51 -12.13
C LEU A 342 -11.28 -19.07 -13.38
N LEU A 343 -11.17 -19.81 -14.49
CA LEU A 343 -11.90 -19.49 -15.72
C LEU A 343 -13.42 -19.49 -15.49
N GLN A 344 -13.94 -20.47 -14.74
CA GLN A 344 -15.36 -20.53 -14.38
C GLN A 344 -15.80 -19.29 -13.59
N ALA A 345 -15.07 -18.92 -12.53
CA ALA A 345 -15.39 -17.74 -11.73
C ALA A 345 -15.36 -16.44 -12.57
N VAL A 346 -14.39 -16.30 -13.47
CA VAL A 346 -14.30 -15.16 -14.39
C VAL A 346 -15.49 -15.11 -15.35
N LEU A 347 -15.89 -16.26 -15.91
CA LEU A 347 -17.03 -16.31 -16.82
C LEU A 347 -18.37 -16.12 -16.11
N GLU A 348 -18.53 -16.56 -14.87
CA GLU A 348 -19.69 -16.26 -14.02
C GLU A 348 -19.83 -14.75 -13.78
N ALA A 349 -18.72 -14.09 -13.45
CA ALA A 349 -18.67 -12.64 -13.26
C ALA A 349 -19.08 -11.88 -14.53
N ILE A 350 -18.50 -12.25 -15.68
CA ILE A 350 -18.84 -11.69 -17.00
C ILE A 350 -20.29 -12.00 -17.37
N GLY A 351 -20.79 -13.18 -17.02
CA GLY A 351 -22.15 -13.65 -17.27
C GLY A 351 -23.24 -12.86 -16.55
N GLY A 352 -22.89 -12.14 -15.47
CA GLY A 352 -23.85 -11.31 -14.77
C GLY A 352 -23.58 -11.13 -13.28
N GLN A 353 -22.77 -11.99 -12.68
CA GLN A 353 -22.66 -12.11 -11.22
C GLN A 353 -21.84 -11.00 -10.54
N SER A 354 -21.07 -10.22 -11.30
CA SER A 354 -20.31 -9.07 -10.79
C SER A 354 -20.79 -7.76 -11.40
N SER A 355 -20.39 -6.63 -10.82
CA SER A 355 -20.66 -5.31 -11.40
C SER A 355 -20.03 -5.14 -12.79
N ARG A 356 -20.71 -4.44 -13.71
CA ARG A 356 -20.19 -4.07 -15.04
C ARG A 356 -18.93 -3.21 -14.95
N SER A 357 -18.75 -2.45 -13.87
CA SER A 357 -17.56 -1.61 -13.67
C SER A 357 -16.26 -2.42 -13.55
N LEU A 358 -16.35 -3.74 -13.30
CA LEU A 358 -15.22 -4.63 -13.08
C LEU A 358 -14.81 -5.44 -14.34
N MET A 359 -15.55 -5.30 -15.45
CA MET A 359 -15.36 -6.14 -16.64
C MET A 359 -13.97 -5.96 -17.27
N ASP A 360 -13.44 -4.75 -17.18
CA ASP A 360 -12.08 -4.44 -17.58
C ASP A 360 -11.05 -5.29 -16.83
N GLN A 361 -11.24 -5.52 -15.53
CA GLN A 361 -10.35 -6.30 -14.67
C GLN A 361 -10.43 -7.80 -15.00
N PHE A 362 -11.64 -8.33 -15.18
CA PHE A 362 -11.84 -9.72 -15.60
C PHE A 362 -11.25 -10.00 -17.00
N ALA A 363 -11.34 -9.04 -17.91
CA ALA A 363 -10.69 -9.11 -19.21
C ALA A 363 -9.17 -9.18 -19.12
N GLU A 364 -8.54 -8.56 -18.12
CA GLU A 364 -7.08 -8.66 -17.91
C GLU A 364 -6.66 -10.06 -17.46
N VAL A 365 -7.48 -10.72 -16.64
CA VAL A 365 -7.28 -12.12 -16.24
C VAL A 365 -7.41 -13.04 -17.47
N LEU A 366 -8.44 -12.88 -18.29
CA LEU A 366 -8.60 -13.65 -19.53
C LEU A 366 -7.44 -13.43 -20.51
N PHE A 367 -6.99 -12.18 -20.66
CA PHE A 367 -5.83 -11.86 -21.48
C PHE A 367 -4.56 -12.57 -20.96
N SER A 368 -4.35 -12.57 -19.63
CA SER A 368 -3.21 -13.24 -19.00
C SER A 368 -3.28 -14.75 -19.18
N LEU A 369 -4.45 -15.36 -19.04
CA LEU A 369 -4.68 -16.78 -19.34
C LEU A 369 -4.37 -17.11 -20.80
N ASN A 370 -4.79 -16.26 -21.75
CA ASN A 370 -4.50 -16.46 -23.16
C ASN A 370 -3.00 -16.41 -23.41
N LYS A 371 -2.33 -15.37 -22.91
CA LYS A 371 -0.91 -15.14 -23.18
C LYS A 371 -0.01 -16.21 -22.57
N HIS A 372 -0.29 -16.66 -21.36
CA HIS A 372 0.62 -17.53 -20.59
C HIS A 372 0.17 -18.99 -20.50
N CYS A 373 -1.13 -19.27 -20.64
CA CYS A 373 -1.73 -20.59 -20.47
C CYS A 373 -2.55 -21.02 -21.70
N PHE A 374 -2.17 -20.60 -22.92
CA PHE A 374 -2.96 -20.75 -24.14
C PHE A 374 -3.52 -22.16 -24.38
N ALA A 375 -2.67 -23.18 -24.24
CA ALA A 375 -3.04 -24.58 -24.50
C ALA A 375 -4.14 -25.04 -23.53
N LEU A 376 -3.98 -24.72 -22.24
CA LEU A 376 -4.95 -25.04 -21.20
C LEU A 376 -6.26 -24.26 -21.42
N LEU A 377 -6.16 -22.94 -21.69
CA LEU A 377 -7.32 -22.09 -21.94
C LEU A 377 -8.17 -22.61 -23.12
N THR A 378 -7.53 -23.11 -24.18
CA THR A 378 -8.23 -23.65 -25.36
C THR A 378 -9.09 -24.85 -25.01
N VAL A 379 -8.63 -25.71 -24.10
CA VAL A 379 -9.38 -26.87 -23.62
C VAL A 379 -10.48 -26.42 -22.66
N TRP A 380 -10.12 -25.60 -21.66
CA TRP A 380 -11.06 -25.18 -20.62
C TRP A 380 -12.22 -24.34 -21.16
N LEU A 381 -12.00 -23.44 -22.13
CA LEU A 381 -13.10 -22.65 -22.71
C LEU A 381 -14.17 -23.55 -23.35
N LYS A 382 -13.74 -24.60 -24.08
CA LYS A 382 -14.67 -25.56 -24.69
C LYS A 382 -15.48 -26.30 -23.64
N GLU A 383 -14.83 -26.79 -22.60
CA GLU A 383 -15.48 -27.56 -21.53
C GLU A 383 -16.41 -26.70 -20.66
N VAL A 384 -15.98 -25.49 -20.31
CA VAL A 384 -16.71 -24.61 -19.38
C VAL A 384 -17.94 -23.97 -20.04
N LEU A 385 -17.90 -23.69 -21.35
CA LEU A 385 -19.02 -23.10 -22.08
C LEU A 385 -20.00 -24.13 -22.68
N GLN A 386 -19.63 -25.41 -22.67
CA GLN A 386 -20.47 -26.52 -23.14
C GLN A 386 -21.85 -26.60 -22.44
N PRO A 387 -21.95 -26.44 -21.09
CA PRO A 387 -23.23 -26.55 -20.41
C PRO A 387 -24.26 -25.52 -20.91
N PRO A 388 -25.51 -25.91 -21.17
CA PRO A 388 -26.57 -24.97 -21.53
C PRO A 388 -26.83 -24.01 -20.35
N GLY A 389 -27.16 -22.75 -20.66
CA GLY A 389 -27.45 -21.73 -19.64
C GLY A 389 -26.24 -21.12 -18.93
N PHE A 390 -25.02 -21.61 -19.17
CA PHE A 390 -23.79 -20.99 -18.69
C PHE A 390 -23.08 -20.20 -19.80
N PRO A 391 -22.56 -18.98 -19.58
CA PRO A 391 -22.56 -18.20 -18.33
C PRO A 391 -23.85 -17.42 -18.10
N SER A 392 -24.77 -17.41 -19.07
CA SER A 392 -26.12 -16.85 -18.95
C SER A 392 -27.10 -17.67 -19.79
N SER A 393 -28.37 -17.72 -19.38
CA SER A 393 -29.46 -18.32 -20.17
C SER A 393 -29.81 -17.52 -21.43
N ARG A 394 -29.28 -16.31 -21.56
CA ARG A 394 -29.58 -15.38 -22.66
C ARG A 394 -28.66 -15.52 -23.87
N VAL A 395 -27.56 -16.26 -23.75
CA VAL A 395 -26.58 -16.43 -24.83
C VAL A 395 -26.75 -17.75 -25.56
N SER A 396 -26.74 -17.71 -26.89
CA SER A 396 -26.84 -18.90 -27.76
C SER A 396 -25.50 -19.65 -27.85
N ALA A 397 -25.53 -20.91 -28.31
CA ALA A 397 -24.31 -21.69 -28.55
C ALA A 397 -23.36 -20.99 -29.55
N GLU A 398 -23.91 -20.40 -30.61
CA GLU A 398 -23.14 -19.65 -31.61
C GLU A 398 -22.45 -18.41 -31.01
N GLN A 399 -23.13 -17.69 -30.11
CA GLN A 399 -22.53 -16.55 -29.41
C GLN A 399 -21.40 -16.97 -28.48
N LYS A 400 -21.53 -18.13 -27.80
CA LYS A 400 -20.46 -18.70 -26.98
C LYS A 400 -19.26 -19.13 -27.83
N ASP A 401 -19.51 -19.77 -28.97
CA ASP A 401 -18.46 -20.18 -29.91
C ASP A 401 -17.72 -18.97 -30.48
N THR A 402 -18.47 -17.93 -30.87
CA THR A 402 -17.91 -16.67 -31.37
C THR A 402 -17.02 -16.01 -30.32
N PHE A 403 -17.51 -15.88 -29.08
CA PHE A 403 -16.73 -15.34 -27.97
C PHE A 403 -15.45 -16.15 -27.74
N SER A 404 -15.55 -17.47 -27.70
CA SER A 404 -14.39 -18.37 -27.51
C SER A 404 -13.35 -18.19 -28.62
N GLN A 405 -13.78 -18.14 -29.88
CA GLN A 405 -12.88 -17.94 -31.01
C GLN A 405 -12.21 -16.56 -30.97
N GLN A 406 -12.95 -15.51 -30.64
CA GLN A 406 -12.40 -14.16 -30.52
C GLN A 406 -11.38 -14.07 -29.39
N ILE A 407 -11.70 -14.59 -28.21
CA ILE A 407 -10.77 -14.62 -27.07
C ILE A 407 -9.50 -15.38 -27.43
N LEU A 408 -9.58 -16.56 -28.06
CA LEU A 408 -8.41 -17.37 -28.42
C LEU A 408 -7.53 -16.74 -29.52
N ARG A 409 -8.11 -15.91 -30.41
CA ARG A 409 -7.36 -15.20 -31.46
C ARG A 409 -6.54 -14.04 -30.91
N GLU A 410 -7.07 -13.32 -29.92
CA GLU A 410 -6.48 -12.08 -29.41
C GLU A 410 -5.40 -12.33 -28.35
N ARG A 411 -4.19 -12.68 -28.81
CA ARG A 411 -3.07 -13.02 -27.92
C ARG A 411 -2.23 -11.85 -27.43
N VAL A 412 -2.33 -10.71 -28.10
CA VAL A 412 -1.44 -9.55 -27.87
C VAL A 412 -2.21 -8.26 -27.57
N ASN A 413 -3.42 -8.11 -28.08
CA ASN A 413 -4.18 -6.88 -27.98
C ASN A 413 -5.11 -6.89 -26.75
N LYS A 414 -4.60 -6.44 -25.61
CA LYS A 414 -5.36 -6.30 -24.36
C LYS A 414 -6.62 -5.43 -24.51
N ARG A 415 -6.55 -4.36 -25.30
CA ARG A 415 -7.71 -3.47 -25.54
C ARG A 415 -8.83 -4.22 -26.27
N ARG A 416 -8.47 -5.03 -27.26
CA ARG A 416 -9.46 -5.83 -28.00
C ARG A 416 -10.14 -6.88 -27.12
N VAL A 417 -9.40 -7.54 -26.22
CA VAL A 417 -9.99 -8.47 -25.24
C VAL A 417 -11.01 -7.76 -24.35
N LYS A 418 -10.72 -6.53 -23.89
CA LYS A 418 -11.68 -5.73 -23.12
C LYS A 418 -12.96 -5.44 -23.90
N GLU A 419 -12.85 -5.04 -25.16
CA GLU A 419 -14.01 -4.81 -26.03
C GLU A 419 -14.86 -6.08 -26.20
N ILE A 420 -14.23 -7.22 -26.49
CA ILE A 420 -14.90 -8.53 -26.62
C ILE A 420 -15.67 -8.88 -25.33
N VAL A 421 -15.04 -8.71 -24.16
CA VAL A 421 -15.68 -8.98 -22.86
C VAL A 421 -16.83 -8.02 -22.59
N LYS A 422 -16.69 -6.72 -22.90
CA LYS A 422 -17.75 -5.72 -22.77
C LYS A 422 -18.96 -6.07 -23.65
N GLU A 423 -18.74 -6.44 -24.91
CA GLU A 423 -19.80 -6.87 -25.82
C GLU A 423 -20.50 -8.15 -25.30
N PHE A 424 -19.72 -9.14 -24.88
CA PHE A 424 -20.26 -10.42 -24.42
C PHE A 424 -21.06 -10.30 -23.11
N THR A 425 -20.62 -9.47 -22.15
CA THR A 425 -21.42 -9.24 -20.92
C THR A 425 -22.74 -8.53 -21.22
N LEU A 426 -22.79 -7.64 -22.22
CA LEU A 426 -24.05 -7.00 -22.63
C LEU A 426 -25.04 -8.03 -23.19
N LEU A 427 -24.57 -9.01 -23.96
CA LEU A 427 -25.39 -10.13 -24.42
C LEU A 427 -25.89 -10.97 -23.24
N CYS A 428 -24.99 -11.34 -22.32
CA CYS A 428 -25.33 -12.12 -21.13
C CYS A 428 -26.40 -11.44 -20.25
N ARG A 429 -26.38 -10.11 -20.19
CA ARG A 429 -27.33 -9.28 -19.41
C ARG A 429 -28.53 -8.82 -20.22
N GLY A 430 -28.64 -9.15 -21.51
CA GLY A 430 -29.74 -8.69 -22.38
C GLY A 430 -29.79 -7.18 -22.60
N LEU A 431 -28.65 -6.50 -22.56
CA LEU A 431 -28.50 -5.05 -22.72
C LEU A 431 -27.96 -4.67 -24.11
N HIS A 432 -27.62 -5.66 -24.94
CA HIS A 432 -27.07 -5.42 -26.27
C HIS A 432 -28.10 -4.70 -27.15
N GLY A 433 -27.71 -3.57 -27.77
CA GLY A 433 -28.60 -2.74 -28.59
C GLY A 433 -29.56 -1.84 -27.82
N THR A 434 -29.41 -1.72 -26.49
CA THR A 434 -30.18 -0.78 -25.65
C THR A 434 -29.40 0.52 -25.40
N GLU A 435 -30.08 1.60 -24.99
CA GLU A 435 -29.43 2.87 -24.60
C GLU A 435 -28.37 2.67 -23.50
N TYR A 436 -28.57 1.69 -22.60
CA TYR A 436 -27.63 1.31 -21.54
C TYR A 436 -26.34 0.61 -22.04
N ALA A 437 -26.27 0.27 -23.33
CA ALA A 437 -25.04 -0.16 -23.99
C ALA A 437 -24.08 1.02 -24.24
N ALA A 438 -24.60 2.25 -24.31
CA ALA A 438 -23.82 3.46 -24.56
C ALA A 438 -23.10 4.01 -23.30
N GLU A 439 -23.50 3.59 -22.09
CA GLU A 439 -22.88 4.01 -20.82
C GLU A 439 -21.59 3.22 -20.47
N TYR A 440 -20.70 2.96 -21.44
CA TYR A 440 -19.50 2.10 -21.27
C TYR A 440 -18.14 2.78 -21.54
#